data_AF-A0A6B3HBD7-F1
#
_entry.id   AF-A0A6B3HBD7-F1
#
_cell.length_a   1.000
_cell.length_b   1.000
_cell.length_c   1.000
_cell.angle_alpha   90.00
_cell.angle_beta   90.00
_cell.angle_gamma   90.00
#
_symmetry.space_group_name_H-M   'P 1'
#
loop_
_entity.id
_entity.type
_entity.pdbx_description
1 polymer ?
#
loop_
_entity_poly.entity_id
_entity_poly.type
_entity_poly.pdbx_seq_one_letter_code
_entity_poly.pdbx_strand_id
1 'polypeptide(L)'
;PMARLLARAPHLAAAHDLPTALDAARRTDLREPVAHAFAHQGRVLTLLRGHLYRLLGLGRPSGPVAAPAFPAPTTTPERPTVFAVRATVSGDRVTVHRFPPDTREPVHHLAAEHPAAGPGPLQSAAVLWQHARTRPAPAHHTAWTASGWTASVLEEMPGCRTAAAVLSRGQVLLRHRDAGLLSVTTEPHRGQGRVHHVDPTAVISAVHAWLAGGPPPRSPRTLLCDTGPVPVPVHLAPAGEKELDYEL
;
A
#
# COMPACT_ATOMS: atom_id res chain seq x y z
N PRO A 1 -27.75 35.24 -13.65
CA PRO A 1 -28.58 34.21 -14.33
C PRO A 1 -29.04 33.11 -13.36
N MET A 2 -28.12 32.33 -12.78
CA MET A 2 -28.48 31.23 -11.85
C MET A 2 -29.21 31.71 -10.59
N ALA A 3 -28.79 32.82 -9.99
CA ALA A 3 -29.49 33.41 -8.84
C ALA A 3 -30.93 33.84 -9.16
N ARG A 4 -31.20 34.32 -10.40
CA ARG A 4 -32.56 34.68 -10.84
C ARG A 4 -33.41 33.44 -11.15
N LEU A 5 -32.80 32.37 -11.66
CA LEU A 5 -33.45 31.07 -11.84
C LEU A 5 -33.84 30.48 -10.49
N LEU A 6 -32.91 30.43 -9.54
CA LEU A 6 -33.12 29.90 -8.19
C LEU A 6 -34.15 30.72 -7.40
N ALA A 7 -34.14 32.05 -7.53
CA ALA A 7 -35.13 32.92 -6.86
C ALA A 7 -36.56 32.77 -7.41
N ARG A 8 -36.73 32.21 -8.62
CA ARG A 8 -38.05 32.00 -9.26
C ARG A 8 -38.50 30.54 -9.24
N ALA A 9 -37.59 29.60 -8.95
CA ALA A 9 -37.90 28.20 -8.86
C ALA A 9 -38.63 27.91 -7.54
N PRO A 10 -39.75 27.16 -7.55
CA PRO A 10 -40.40 26.77 -6.31
C PRO A 10 -39.47 25.86 -5.50
N HIS A 11 -39.40 26.11 -4.19
CA HIS A 11 -38.56 25.36 -3.26
C HIS A 11 -39.35 24.24 -2.60
N LEU A 12 -38.73 23.07 -2.48
CA LEU A 12 -39.25 21.97 -1.68
C LEU A 12 -38.72 22.12 -0.24
N ALA A 13 -39.59 22.48 0.70
CA ALA A 13 -39.21 22.65 2.11
C ALA A 13 -39.25 21.33 2.89
N ALA A 14 -40.25 20.49 2.60
CA ALA A 14 -40.38 19.15 3.18
C ALA A 14 -40.85 18.14 2.12
N ALA A 15 -40.54 16.85 2.34
CA ALA A 15 -40.82 15.79 1.36
C ALA A 15 -42.32 15.63 1.05
N HIS A 16 -43.22 15.96 2.00
CA HIS A 16 -44.67 15.85 1.80
C HIS A 16 -45.26 16.96 0.91
N ASP A 17 -44.54 18.06 0.69
CA ASP A 17 -44.99 19.18 -0.17
C ASP A 17 -44.74 18.92 -1.66
N LEU A 18 -44.18 17.76 -2.01
CA LEU A 18 -43.73 17.44 -3.36
C LEU A 18 -44.82 17.58 -4.44
N PRO A 19 -46.07 17.11 -4.26
CA PRO A 19 -47.12 17.30 -5.27
C PRO A 19 -47.40 18.79 -5.54
N THR A 20 -47.46 19.58 -4.47
CA THR A 20 -47.73 21.03 -4.53
C THR A 20 -46.57 21.79 -5.20
N ALA A 21 -45.33 21.45 -4.85
CA ALA A 21 -44.14 22.04 -5.46
C ALA A 21 -44.03 21.69 -6.96
N LEU A 22 -44.41 20.47 -7.36
CA LEU A 22 -44.44 20.06 -8.77
C LEU A 22 -45.49 20.83 -9.58
N ASP A 23 -46.70 21.03 -9.04
CA ASP A 23 -47.74 21.80 -9.72
C ASP A 23 -47.45 23.30 -9.77
N ALA A 24 -46.72 23.83 -8.78
CA ALA A 24 -46.14 25.18 -8.86
C ALA A 24 -45.08 25.25 -9.96
N ALA A 25 -44.17 24.27 -10.03
CA ALA A 25 -43.10 24.24 -11.03
C ALA A 25 -43.65 24.17 -12.47
N ARG A 26 -44.73 23.42 -12.69
CA ARG A 26 -45.41 23.33 -14.00
C ARG A 26 -46.03 24.66 -14.46
N ARG A 27 -46.42 25.53 -13.53
CA ARG A 27 -47.06 26.82 -13.82
C ARG A 27 -46.07 27.98 -13.90
N THR A 28 -44.86 27.82 -13.39
CA THR A 28 -43.82 28.84 -13.46
C THR A 28 -43.11 28.82 -14.81
N ASP A 29 -43.21 29.91 -15.58
CA ASP A 29 -42.42 30.07 -16.80
C ASP A 29 -40.95 30.44 -16.45
N LEU A 30 -40.06 29.48 -16.64
CA LEU A 30 -38.62 29.63 -16.46
C LEU A 30 -37.86 29.72 -17.78
N ARG A 31 -38.52 29.80 -18.93
CA ARG A 31 -37.87 29.73 -20.26
C ARG A 31 -36.81 30.82 -20.45
N GLU A 32 -37.09 32.06 -20.05
CA GLU A 32 -36.16 33.17 -20.21
C GLU A 32 -34.91 33.05 -19.30
N PRO A 33 -35.06 32.77 -17.98
CA PRO A 33 -33.92 32.49 -17.11
C PRO A 33 -33.10 31.25 -17.53
N VAL A 34 -33.77 30.18 -17.96
CA VAL A 34 -33.14 28.95 -18.45
C VAL A 34 -32.38 29.22 -19.75
N ALA A 35 -33.00 29.91 -20.72
CA ALA A 35 -32.35 30.29 -21.97
C ALA A 35 -31.07 31.10 -21.69
N HIS A 36 -31.09 31.99 -20.70
CA HIS A 36 -29.89 32.73 -20.29
C HIS A 36 -28.84 31.87 -19.56
N ALA A 37 -29.26 30.97 -18.66
CA ALA A 37 -28.34 30.08 -17.93
C ALA A 37 -27.65 29.07 -18.85
N PHE A 38 -28.33 28.65 -19.92
CA PHE A 38 -27.86 27.69 -20.89
C PHE A 38 -27.53 28.33 -22.26
N ALA A 39 -27.40 29.66 -22.34
CA ALA A 39 -27.15 30.41 -23.58
C ALA A 39 -25.88 29.99 -24.34
N HIS A 40 -25.01 29.20 -23.70
CA HIS A 40 -23.72 28.79 -24.23
C HIS A 40 -23.53 27.26 -24.21
N GLN A 41 -24.60 26.46 -24.29
CA GLN A 41 -24.49 25.01 -24.46
C GLN A 41 -23.50 24.66 -25.59
N GLY A 42 -22.60 23.70 -25.32
CA GLY A 42 -21.50 23.34 -26.24
C GLY A 42 -20.34 24.35 -26.31
N ARG A 43 -20.50 25.59 -25.82
CA ARG A 43 -19.46 26.63 -25.79
C ARG A 43 -18.86 26.88 -24.41
N VAL A 44 -19.52 26.42 -23.34
CA VAL A 44 -19.10 26.63 -21.94
C VAL A 44 -17.63 26.29 -21.71
N LEU A 45 -17.18 25.10 -22.15
CA LEU A 45 -15.81 24.66 -21.90
C LEU A 45 -14.78 25.55 -22.60
N THR A 46 -15.09 26.02 -23.81
CA THR A 46 -14.24 26.94 -24.57
C THR A 46 -14.16 28.32 -23.91
N LEU A 47 -15.30 28.84 -23.43
CA LEU A 47 -15.37 30.12 -22.74
C LEU A 47 -14.66 30.07 -21.38
N LEU A 48 -14.90 29.01 -20.60
CA LEU A 48 -14.26 28.78 -19.31
C LEU A 48 -12.75 28.65 -19.46
N ARG A 49 -12.29 27.86 -20.45
CA ARG A 49 -10.86 27.74 -20.77
C ARG A 49 -10.23 29.10 -21.10
N GLY A 50 -10.89 29.90 -21.92
CA GLY A 50 -10.41 31.26 -22.25
C GLY A 50 -10.38 32.19 -21.04
N HIS A 51 -11.34 32.07 -20.14
CA HIS A 51 -11.39 32.86 -18.92
C HIS A 51 -10.28 32.46 -17.94
N LEU A 52 -10.06 31.16 -17.73
CA LEU A 52 -9.02 30.63 -16.85
C LEU A 52 -7.62 31.01 -17.35
N TYR A 53 -7.32 30.86 -18.63
CA TYR A 53 -6.02 31.30 -19.19
C TYR A 53 -5.77 32.78 -18.95
N ARG A 54 -6.80 33.62 -19.08
CA ARG A 54 -6.69 35.06 -18.80
C ARG A 54 -6.42 35.35 -17.32
N LEU A 55 -7.15 34.69 -16.41
CA LEU A 55 -6.93 34.85 -14.96
C LEU A 55 -5.53 34.41 -14.54
N LEU A 56 -4.99 33.38 -15.19
CA LEU A 56 -3.64 32.88 -14.94
C LEU A 56 -2.53 33.69 -15.64
N GLY A 57 -2.88 34.71 -16.44
CA GLY A 57 -1.89 35.49 -17.21
C GLY A 57 -1.20 34.69 -18.32
N LEU A 58 -1.84 33.61 -18.80
CA LEU A 58 -1.28 32.67 -19.76
C LEU A 58 -1.86 32.86 -21.15
N GLY A 59 -1.02 32.72 -22.18
CA GLY A 59 -1.46 32.64 -23.56
C GLY A 59 -2.20 31.32 -23.83
N ARG A 60 -3.32 31.38 -24.55
CA ARG A 60 -4.06 30.17 -24.94
C ARG A 60 -3.23 29.37 -25.95
N PRO A 61 -3.08 28.04 -25.77
CA PRO A 61 -2.42 27.18 -26.77
C PRO A 61 -3.13 27.30 -28.13
N SER A 62 -2.35 27.47 -29.20
CA SER A 62 -2.85 27.65 -30.57
C SER A 62 -3.33 26.35 -31.24
N GLY A 63 -3.01 25.20 -30.64
CA GLY A 63 -3.36 23.87 -31.17
C GLY A 63 -4.27 23.04 -30.26
N PRO A 64 -4.81 21.93 -30.77
CA PRO A 64 -5.48 20.93 -29.94
C PRO A 64 -4.50 20.43 -28.88
N VAL A 65 -4.94 20.40 -27.62
CA VAL A 65 -4.16 19.80 -26.54
C VAL A 65 -4.23 18.29 -26.76
N ALA A 66 -3.12 17.68 -27.14
CA ALA A 66 -3.01 16.24 -27.16
C ALA A 66 -3.12 15.75 -25.71
N ALA A 67 -4.28 15.23 -25.32
CA ALA A 67 -4.40 14.53 -24.07
C ALA A 67 -3.47 13.31 -24.16
N PRO A 68 -2.56 13.09 -23.20
CA PRO A 68 -1.84 11.83 -23.14
C PRO A 68 -2.87 10.71 -23.08
N ALA A 69 -2.66 9.65 -23.86
CA ALA A 69 -3.51 8.48 -23.80
C ALA A 69 -3.58 8.00 -22.34
N PHE A 70 -4.78 7.67 -21.87
CA PHE A 70 -4.91 7.02 -20.56
C PHE A 70 -3.98 5.81 -20.54
N PRO A 71 -3.19 5.61 -19.47
CA PRO A 71 -2.33 4.45 -19.38
C PRO A 71 -3.17 3.20 -19.58
N ALA A 72 -2.70 2.29 -20.44
CA ALA A 72 -3.39 1.04 -20.69
C ALA A 72 -3.57 0.32 -19.34
N PRO A 73 -4.76 -0.22 -19.03
CA PRO A 73 -4.98 -0.95 -17.79
C PRO A 73 -4.00 -2.14 -17.76
N THR A 74 -3.10 -2.12 -16.77
CA THR A 74 -2.15 -3.20 -16.55
C THR A 74 -2.88 -4.40 -15.95
N THR A 75 -2.71 -5.58 -16.54
CA THR A 75 -3.27 -6.85 -16.02
C THR A 75 -2.35 -7.52 -15.00
N THR A 76 -1.19 -6.92 -14.70
CA THR A 76 -0.28 -7.44 -13.69
C THR A 76 -0.92 -7.27 -12.32
N PRO A 77 -1.23 -8.36 -11.60
CA PRO A 77 -1.80 -8.26 -10.27
C PRO A 77 -0.82 -7.49 -9.38
N GLU A 78 -1.32 -6.45 -8.72
CA GLU A 78 -0.54 -5.69 -7.77
C GLU A 78 -0.19 -6.60 -6.59
N ARG A 79 1.09 -6.60 -6.21
CA ARG A 79 1.55 -7.39 -5.07
C ARG A 79 0.96 -6.78 -3.80
N PRO A 80 0.32 -7.56 -2.92
CA PRO A 80 -0.18 -7.01 -1.66
C PRO A 80 0.98 -6.48 -0.81
N THR A 81 0.83 -5.24 -0.35
CA THR A 81 1.81 -4.52 0.48
C THR A 81 1.50 -4.63 1.97
N VAL A 82 0.36 -5.23 2.35
CA VAL A 82 -0.08 -5.38 3.74
C VAL A 82 -0.73 -6.74 3.95
N PHE A 83 -0.42 -7.37 5.08
CA PHE A 83 -1.06 -8.61 5.52
C PHE A 83 -1.48 -8.51 6.97
N ALA A 84 -2.68 -8.99 7.28
CA ALA A 84 -3.02 -9.40 8.63
C ALA A 84 -2.59 -10.85 8.83
N VAL A 85 -1.87 -11.14 9.91
CA VAL A 85 -1.18 -12.41 10.08
C VAL A 85 -1.63 -13.11 11.36
N ARG A 86 -2.04 -14.38 11.23
CA ARG A 86 -2.20 -15.31 12.35
C ARG A 86 -1.06 -16.33 12.28
N ALA A 87 -0.35 -16.50 13.38
CA ALA A 87 0.78 -17.41 13.46
C ALA A 87 0.69 -18.31 14.70
N THR A 88 0.78 -19.63 14.52
CA THR A 88 0.79 -20.60 15.61
C THR A 88 2.19 -21.17 15.76
N VAL A 89 2.75 -21.09 16.97
CA VAL A 89 4.10 -21.56 17.27
C VAL A 89 4.02 -22.83 18.12
N SER A 90 4.75 -23.88 17.73
CA SER A 90 4.90 -25.13 18.46
C SER A 90 6.36 -25.56 18.43
N GLY A 91 7.11 -25.20 19.47
CA GLY A 91 8.56 -25.36 19.52
C GLY A 91 9.25 -24.61 18.37
N ASP A 92 10.00 -25.34 17.55
CA ASP A 92 10.70 -24.80 16.38
C ASP A 92 9.84 -24.84 15.10
N ARG A 93 8.55 -25.20 15.19
CA ARG A 93 7.60 -25.18 14.07
C ARG A 93 6.66 -23.97 14.17
N VAL A 94 6.48 -23.27 13.05
CA VAL A 94 5.61 -22.09 12.97
C VAL A 94 4.68 -22.21 11.77
N THR A 95 3.37 -22.11 12.01
CA THR A 95 2.36 -22.07 10.94
C THR A 95 1.88 -20.65 10.76
N VAL A 96 1.88 -20.15 9.52
CA VAL A 96 1.50 -18.76 9.20
C VAL A 96 0.32 -18.74 8.23
N HIS A 97 -0.73 -18.02 8.63
CA HIS A 97 -1.87 -17.68 7.79
C HIS A 97 -1.89 -16.17 7.55
N ARG A 98 -2.05 -15.76 6.30
CA ARG A 98 -2.14 -14.37 5.89
C ARG A 98 -3.51 -14.06 5.32
N PHE A 99 -4.03 -12.91 5.69
CA PHE A 99 -5.34 -12.42 5.31
C PHE A 99 -5.23 -10.98 4.80
N PRO A 100 -6.25 -10.49 4.06
CA PRO A 100 -6.44 -9.07 3.84
C PRO A 100 -6.45 -8.29 5.16
N PRO A 101 -5.99 -7.03 5.16
CA PRO A 101 -5.88 -6.22 6.39
C PRO A 101 -7.22 -5.96 7.10
N ASP A 102 -8.35 -6.03 6.39
CA ASP A 102 -9.72 -5.82 6.88
C ASP A 102 -10.45 -7.12 7.25
N THR A 103 -9.71 -8.22 7.41
CA THR A 103 -10.28 -9.52 7.79
C THR A 103 -11.02 -9.47 9.14
N ARG A 104 -12.06 -10.29 9.27
CA ARG A 104 -12.75 -10.53 10.55
C ARG A 104 -12.14 -11.68 11.35
N GLU A 105 -11.19 -12.41 10.75
CA GLU A 105 -10.48 -13.49 11.42
C GLU A 105 -9.63 -12.96 12.57
N PRO A 106 -9.46 -13.71 13.67
CA PRO A 106 -8.50 -13.34 14.70
C PRO A 106 -7.09 -13.40 14.12
N VAL A 107 -6.33 -12.32 14.31
CA VAL A 107 -4.95 -12.14 13.85
C VAL A 107 -4.05 -11.68 14.98
N HIS A 108 -2.76 -11.99 14.90
CA HIS A 108 -1.77 -11.67 15.93
C HIS A 108 -1.04 -10.35 15.64
N HIS A 109 -0.78 -10.05 14.37
CA HIS A 109 -0.12 -8.81 13.98
C HIS A 109 -0.47 -8.39 12.56
N LEU A 110 -0.23 -7.11 12.28
CA LEU A 110 -0.13 -6.58 10.92
C LEU A 110 1.33 -6.60 10.48
N ALA A 111 1.54 -6.94 9.21
CA ALA A 111 2.82 -6.85 8.54
C ALA A 111 2.65 -5.93 7.31
N ALA A 112 3.55 -4.98 7.09
CA ALA A 112 3.46 -4.02 6.00
C ALA A 112 4.80 -3.75 5.27
N GLU A 113 4.72 -3.52 3.96
CA GLU A 113 5.84 -3.11 3.12
C GLU A 113 6.08 -1.62 3.25
N HIS A 114 7.30 -1.24 3.63
CA HIS A 114 7.73 0.15 3.68
C HIS A 114 8.46 0.54 2.39
N PRO A 115 8.15 1.70 1.78
CA PRO A 115 7.12 2.67 2.17
C PRO A 115 5.74 2.42 1.51
N ALA A 116 5.55 1.30 0.81
CA ALA A 116 4.44 1.09 -0.12
C ALA A 116 3.05 0.91 0.54
N ALA A 117 2.97 0.50 1.81
CA ALA A 117 1.74 0.14 2.50
C ALA A 117 0.82 1.32 2.91
N GLY A 118 1.26 2.56 2.73
CA GLY A 118 0.54 3.75 3.18
C GLY A 118 0.62 3.99 4.70
N PRO A 119 0.27 5.20 5.19
CA PRO A 119 0.62 5.65 6.54
C PRO A 119 -0.06 4.84 7.65
N GLY A 120 -1.35 4.50 7.52
CA GLY A 120 -2.09 3.79 8.55
C GLY A 120 -1.53 2.38 8.84
N PRO A 121 -1.38 1.52 7.82
CA PRO A 121 -0.74 0.22 7.98
C PRO A 121 0.70 0.31 8.51
N LEU A 122 1.49 1.27 8.01
CA LEU A 122 2.87 1.44 8.50
C LEU A 122 2.92 1.75 10.00
N GLN A 123 2.03 2.61 10.50
CA GLN A 123 1.96 2.98 11.92
C GLN A 123 1.46 1.84 12.83
N SER A 124 0.66 0.92 12.28
CA SER A 124 0.01 -0.14 13.06
C SER A 124 0.70 -1.50 12.95
N ALA A 125 1.62 -1.66 12.00
CA ALA A 125 2.30 -2.93 11.76
C ALA A 125 3.34 -3.24 12.83
N ALA A 126 3.28 -4.46 13.37
CA ALA A 126 4.33 -4.98 14.24
C ALA A 126 5.57 -5.43 13.44
N VAL A 127 5.38 -5.69 12.15
CA VAL A 127 6.41 -6.13 11.21
C VAL A 127 6.44 -5.20 10.02
N LEU A 128 7.58 -4.58 9.75
CA LEU A 128 7.83 -3.81 8.55
C LEU A 128 8.89 -4.48 7.69
N TRP A 129 8.68 -4.55 6.39
CA TRP A 129 9.70 -5.05 5.46
C TRP A 129 9.96 -4.12 4.30
N GLN A 130 11.13 -4.22 3.70
CA GLN A 130 11.48 -3.56 2.45
C GLN A 130 12.26 -4.54 1.57
N HIS A 131 11.97 -4.52 0.28
CA HIS A 131 12.76 -5.25 -0.71
C HIS A 131 13.97 -4.44 -1.16
N ALA A 132 15.11 -5.11 -1.29
CA ALA A 132 16.24 -4.54 -2.00
C ALA A 132 15.86 -4.21 -3.45
N ARG A 133 16.35 -3.08 -3.95
CA ARG A 133 16.19 -2.70 -5.36
C ARG A 133 16.75 -3.76 -6.30
N THR A 134 15.92 -4.16 -7.25
CA THR A 134 16.32 -5.05 -8.35
C THR A 134 16.70 -4.31 -9.63
N ARG A 135 16.40 -3.00 -9.70
CA ARG A 135 16.69 -2.16 -10.87
C ARG A 135 17.96 -1.36 -10.65
N PRO A 136 18.82 -1.18 -11.68
CA PRO A 136 19.99 -0.33 -11.57
C PRO A 136 19.61 1.08 -11.12
N ALA A 137 20.28 1.55 -10.07
CA ALA A 137 20.13 2.91 -9.61
C ALA A 137 20.83 3.88 -10.59
N PRO A 138 20.38 5.14 -10.69
CA PRO A 138 21.06 6.16 -11.48
C PRO A 138 22.49 6.42 -10.95
N ALA A 139 23.35 7.02 -11.79
CA ALA A 139 24.76 7.25 -11.46
C ALA A 139 25.02 8.00 -10.15
N HIS A 140 24.09 8.86 -9.73
CA HIS A 140 24.10 9.51 -8.42
C HIS A 140 22.82 9.13 -7.66
N HIS A 141 22.97 8.39 -6.58
CA HIS A 141 21.90 8.07 -5.65
C HIS A 141 22.45 7.92 -4.23
N THR A 142 21.56 8.08 -3.26
CA THR A 142 21.79 7.70 -1.87
C THR A 142 20.80 6.60 -1.56
N ALA A 143 21.29 5.53 -0.95
CA ALA A 143 20.50 4.39 -0.53
C ALA A 143 20.86 4.03 0.91
N TRP A 144 19.92 3.38 1.58
CA TRP A 144 20.18 2.85 2.91
C TRP A 144 20.95 1.54 2.80
N THR A 145 21.83 1.27 3.76
CA THR A 145 22.24 -0.10 4.04
C THR A 145 21.09 -0.83 4.74
N ALA A 146 21.02 -2.15 4.61
CA ALA A 146 19.98 -2.95 5.24
C ALA A 146 20.03 -2.83 6.77
N SER A 147 21.22 -2.78 7.35
CA SER A 147 21.40 -2.56 8.79
C SER A 147 20.94 -1.17 9.24
N GLY A 148 21.24 -0.13 8.45
CA GLY A 148 20.86 1.26 8.71
C GLY A 148 19.35 1.46 8.60
N TRP A 149 18.75 0.97 7.52
CA TRP A 149 17.31 1.05 7.31
C TRP A 149 16.52 0.33 8.41
N THR A 150 16.91 -0.91 8.75
CA THR A 150 16.20 -1.67 9.80
C THR A 150 16.31 -0.99 11.17
N ALA A 151 17.42 -0.31 11.47
CA ALA A 151 17.57 0.48 12.68
C ALA A 151 16.67 1.73 12.65
N SER A 152 16.74 2.53 11.58
CA SER A 152 15.94 3.75 11.40
C SER A 152 14.44 3.48 11.55
N VAL A 153 13.94 2.41 10.92
CA VAL A 153 12.52 2.05 11.01
C VAL A 153 12.10 1.69 12.43
N LEU A 154 12.93 0.98 13.19
CA LEU A 154 12.60 0.69 14.59
C LEU A 154 12.71 1.95 15.47
N GLU A 155 13.54 2.94 15.13
CA GLU A 155 13.59 4.20 15.87
C GLU A 155 12.35 5.06 15.58
N GLU A 156 11.95 5.15 14.30
CA GLU A 156 10.86 6.00 13.84
C GLU A 156 9.46 5.42 14.12
N MET A 157 9.33 4.08 14.15
CA MET A 157 8.04 3.40 14.22
C MET A 157 7.90 2.62 15.54
N PRO A 158 7.45 3.25 16.64
CA PRO A 158 7.40 2.62 17.95
C PRO A 158 6.50 1.37 18.02
N GLY A 159 5.46 1.28 17.16
CA GLY A 159 4.61 0.10 17.05
C GLY A 159 5.27 -1.10 16.35
N CYS A 160 6.29 -0.87 15.54
CA CYS A 160 7.03 -1.90 14.83
C CYS A 160 8.00 -2.60 15.79
N ARG A 161 7.92 -3.92 15.92
CA ARG A 161 8.88 -4.73 16.72
C ARG A 161 9.94 -5.41 15.86
N THR A 162 9.64 -5.61 14.59
CA THR A 162 10.52 -6.28 13.63
C THR A 162 10.62 -5.50 12.33
N ALA A 163 11.84 -5.10 11.96
CA ALA A 163 12.13 -4.54 10.65
C ALA A 163 12.95 -5.56 9.84
N ALA A 164 12.57 -5.82 8.60
CA ALA A 164 13.21 -6.85 7.77
C ALA A 164 13.55 -6.36 6.36
N ALA A 165 14.80 -6.49 5.98
CA ALA A 165 15.31 -6.18 4.65
C ALA A 165 15.38 -7.47 3.82
N VAL A 166 14.56 -7.58 2.79
CA VAL A 166 14.55 -8.72 1.87
C VAL A 166 15.64 -8.51 0.81
N LEU A 167 16.80 -9.11 1.05
CA LEU A 167 18.01 -8.97 0.21
C LEU A 167 17.89 -9.80 -1.07
N SER A 168 17.30 -10.99 -0.97
CA SER A 168 17.01 -11.86 -2.11
C SER A 168 15.79 -12.73 -1.83
N ARG A 169 15.44 -13.63 -2.77
CA ARG A 169 14.31 -14.56 -2.60
C ARG A 169 14.48 -15.54 -1.44
N GLY A 170 15.71 -15.78 -0.98
CA GLY A 170 16.00 -16.75 0.08
C GLY A 170 16.87 -16.20 1.18
N GLN A 171 17.05 -14.87 1.24
CA GLN A 171 17.89 -14.21 2.23
C GLN A 171 17.24 -12.92 2.70
N VAL A 172 17.11 -12.81 4.01
CA VAL A 172 16.50 -11.67 4.70
C VAL A 172 17.39 -11.29 5.88
N LEU A 173 17.67 -10.00 6.01
CA LEU A 173 18.22 -9.44 7.24
C LEU A 173 17.05 -8.97 8.11
N LEU A 174 16.96 -9.48 9.33
CA LEU A 174 15.87 -9.19 10.26
C LEU A 174 16.42 -8.56 11.54
N ARG A 175 15.90 -7.39 11.90
CA ARG A 175 16.14 -6.74 13.19
C ARG A 175 14.89 -6.83 14.04
N HIS A 176 15.01 -7.42 15.22
CA HIS A 176 13.95 -7.47 16.23
C HIS A 176 14.40 -6.69 17.47
N ARG A 177 13.51 -5.88 18.05
CA ARG A 177 13.85 -5.01 19.20
C ARG A 177 14.54 -5.74 20.34
N ASP A 178 14.00 -6.89 20.73
CA ASP A 178 14.48 -7.64 21.89
C ASP A 178 15.49 -8.73 21.55
N ALA A 179 15.59 -9.11 20.27
CA ALA A 179 16.37 -10.26 19.83
C ALA A 179 17.60 -9.87 19.00
N GLY A 180 17.75 -8.58 18.69
CA GLY A 180 18.86 -8.07 17.90
C GLY A 180 18.71 -8.41 16.42
N LEU A 181 19.85 -8.64 15.78
CA LEU A 181 19.97 -8.74 14.33
C LEU A 181 20.27 -10.19 13.91
N LEU A 182 19.48 -10.69 12.96
CA LEU A 182 19.52 -12.07 12.49
C LEU A 182 19.59 -12.11 10.96
N SER A 183 20.41 -13.02 10.46
CA SER A 183 20.31 -13.54 9.09
C SER A 183 19.25 -14.63 9.06
N VAL A 184 18.34 -14.54 8.09
CA VAL A 184 17.31 -15.53 7.83
C VAL A 184 17.49 -16.04 6.41
N THR A 185 17.76 -17.34 6.27
CA THR A 185 17.93 -17.98 4.96
C THR A 185 16.93 -19.11 4.76
N THR A 186 16.47 -19.25 3.52
CA THR A 186 15.54 -20.30 3.11
C THR A 186 15.99 -20.93 1.81
N GLU A 187 16.01 -22.24 1.76
CA GLU A 187 16.37 -22.98 0.55
C GLU A 187 15.16 -23.19 -0.37
N PRO A 188 15.34 -23.15 -1.70
CA PRO A 188 14.28 -23.48 -2.64
C PRO A 188 13.92 -24.96 -2.58
N HIS A 189 12.63 -25.27 -2.49
CA HIS A 189 12.15 -26.64 -2.53
C HIS A 189 12.02 -27.14 -3.97
N ARG A 190 12.59 -28.31 -4.28
CA ARG A 190 12.52 -28.93 -5.61
C ARG A 190 11.66 -30.19 -5.55
N GLY A 191 10.61 -30.24 -6.36
CA GLY A 191 9.70 -31.38 -6.41
C GLY A 191 8.86 -31.37 -7.69
N GLN A 192 8.52 -32.55 -8.22
CA GLN A 192 7.68 -32.69 -9.42
C GLN A 192 8.20 -31.87 -10.63
N GLY A 193 9.52 -31.76 -10.80
CA GLY A 193 10.16 -30.97 -11.85
C GLY A 193 10.05 -29.45 -11.69
N ARG A 194 9.59 -28.96 -10.54
CA ARG A 194 9.39 -27.54 -10.24
C ARG A 194 10.29 -27.06 -9.10
N VAL A 195 10.66 -25.78 -9.15
CA VAL A 195 11.36 -25.09 -8.06
C VAL A 195 10.36 -24.14 -7.39
N HIS A 196 10.15 -24.33 -6.10
CA HIS A 196 9.27 -23.52 -5.27
C HIS A 196 10.10 -22.64 -4.35
N HIS A 197 9.91 -21.33 -4.46
CA HIS A 197 10.46 -20.37 -3.52
C HIS A 197 9.38 -19.99 -2.52
N VAL A 198 9.75 -19.92 -1.25
CA VAL A 198 8.87 -19.39 -0.21
C VAL A 198 8.75 -17.88 -0.36
N ASP A 199 7.58 -17.35 -0.03
CA ASP A 199 7.40 -15.92 0.10
C ASP A 199 8.17 -15.40 1.34
N PRO A 200 9.20 -14.56 1.16
CA PRO A 200 10.02 -14.07 2.28
C PRO A 200 9.20 -13.31 3.31
N THR A 201 8.08 -12.68 2.92
CA THR A 201 7.22 -11.94 3.86
C THR A 201 6.49 -12.87 4.85
N ALA A 202 6.15 -14.08 4.42
CA ALA A 202 5.57 -15.10 5.31
C ALA A 202 6.63 -15.64 6.28
N VAL A 203 7.87 -15.80 5.82
CA VAL A 203 9.03 -16.21 6.66
C VAL A 203 9.33 -15.15 7.72
N ILE A 204 9.38 -13.87 7.34
CA ILE A 204 9.58 -12.77 8.29
C ILE A 204 8.53 -12.82 9.40
N SER A 205 7.26 -13.00 9.03
CA SER A 205 6.16 -13.07 9.98
C SER A 205 6.25 -14.31 10.89
N ALA A 206 6.72 -15.44 10.35
CA ALA A 206 6.96 -16.67 11.11
C ALA A 206 8.06 -16.47 12.16
N VAL A 207 9.20 -15.89 11.76
CA VAL A 207 10.32 -15.60 12.66
C VAL A 207 9.92 -14.58 13.72
N HIS A 208 9.19 -13.53 13.35
CA HIS A 208 8.63 -12.56 14.30
C HIS A 208 7.75 -13.25 15.36
N ALA A 209 6.82 -14.11 14.95
CA ALA A 209 5.95 -14.82 15.88
C ALA A 209 6.72 -15.78 16.80
N TRP A 210 7.74 -16.47 16.28
CA TRP A 210 8.58 -17.35 17.08
C TRP A 210 9.41 -16.58 18.13
N LEU A 211 10.00 -15.44 17.74
CA LEU A 211 10.74 -14.57 18.65
C LEU A 211 9.86 -13.96 19.76
N ALA A 212 8.57 -13.76 19.49
CA ALA A 212 7.63 -13.30 20.51
C ALA A 212 7.36 -14.35 21.60
N GLY A 213 7.62 -15.64 21.32
CA GLY A 213 7.34 -16.76 22.22
C GLY A 213 8.48 -17.17 23.16
N GLY A 214 9.67 -16.59 23.03
CA GLY A 214 10.82 -17.02 23.84
C GLY A 214 12.08 -16.19 23.66
N PRO A 215 13.14 -16.48 24.44
CA PRO A 215 14.39 -15.74 24.35
C PRO A 215 15.06 -15.93 22.98
N PRO A 216 15.83 -14.95 22.52
CA PRO A 216 16.51 -15.02 21.23
C PRO A 216 17.46 -16.21 21.13
N PRO A 217 17.65 -16.76 19.92
CA PRO A 217 18.61 -17.83 19.69
C PRO A 217 20.02 -17.32 19.93
N ARG A 218 20.75 -17.95 20.85
CA ARG A 218 22.18 -17.67 21.09
C ARG A 218 23.10 -18.39 20.11
N SER A 219 22.57 -19.33 19.35
CA SER A 219 23.28 -20.15 18.36
C SER A 219 22.42 -20.27 17.11
N PRO A 220 23.01 -20.62 15.95
CA PRO A 220 22.23 -20.92 14.77
C PRO A 220 21.11 -21.94 15.06
N ARG A 221 19.94 -21.71 14.46
CA ARG A 221 18.72 -22.48 14.69
C ARG A 221 18.02 -22.71 13.35
N THR A 222 17.31 -23.83 13.25
CA THR A 222 16.46 -24.12 12.10
C THR A 222 15.03 -24.18 12.58
N LEU A 223 14.16 -23.36 11.99
CA LEU A 223 12.72 -23.42 12.16
C LEU A 223 12.09 -24.17 11.00
N LEU A 224 10.94 -24.79 11.24
CA LEU A 224 10.09 -25.33 10.19
C LEU A 224 8.88 -24.42 10.01
N CYS A 225 8.79 -23.74 8.87
CA CYS A 225 7.73 -22.79 8.61
C CYS A 225 6.69 -23.37 7.64
N ASP A 226 5.44 -23.48 8.09
CA ASP A 226 4.29 -23.81 7.25
C ASP A 226 3.66 -22.51 6.72
N THR A 227 4.11 -22.06 5.54
CA THR A 227 3.61 -20.84 4.88
C THR A 227 2.72 -21.14 3.67
N GLY A 228 2.21 -22.37 3.59
CA GLY A 228 1.48 -22.89 2.43
C GLY A 228 1.40 -24.43 2.44
N PRO A 229 1.37 -25.09 1.26
CA PRO A 229 1.16 -26.54 1.17
C PRO A 229 2.39 -27.37 1.55
N VAL A 230 3.57 -26.75 1.68
CA VAL A 230 4.83 -27.45 1.97
C VAL A 230 5.53 -26.75 3.13
N PRO A 231 5.94 -27.49 4.18
CA PRO A 231 6.79 -26.95 5.23
C PRO A 231 8.17 -26.65 4.69
N VAL A 232 8.75 -25.50 5.05
CA VAL A 232 10.08 -25.10 4.57
C VAL A 232 11.03 -24.83 5.74
N PRO A 233 12.27 -25.39 5.70
CA PRO A 233 13.28 -25.08 6.70
C PRO A 233 13.74 -23.61 6.54
N VAL A 234 13.79 -22.91 7.66
CA VAL A 234 14.26 -21.54 7.78
C VAL A 234 15.44 -21.53 8.73
N HIS A 235 16.61 -21.15 8.23
CA HIS A 235 17.82 -21.10 9.04
C HIS A 235 18.01 -19.68 9.58
N LEU A 236 18.21 -19.61 10.89
CA LEU A 236 18.50 -18.39 11.64
C LEU A 236 19.95 -18.43 12.08
N ALA A 237 20.69 -17.37 11.83
CA ALA A 237 22.05 -17.19 12.29
C ALA A 237 22.29 -15.72 12.68
N PRO A 238 23.35 -15.41 13.45
CA PRO A 238 23.82 -14.03 13.58
C PRO A 238 24.08 -13.42 12.20
N ALA A 239 23.70 -12.15 12.01
CA ALA A 239 23.89 -11.45 10.75
C ALA A 239 25.38 -11.25 10.41
N GLY A 240 25.76 -11.50 9.16
CA GLY A 240 27.11 -11.29 8.65
C GLY A 240 27.29 -9.91 8.01
N GLU A 241 28.53 -9.40 7.99
CA GLU A 241 28.88 -8.05 7.50
C GLU A 241 28.33 -7.72 6.10
N LYS A 242 28.38 -8.68 5.16
CA LYS A 242 27.82 -8.54 3.80
C LYS A 242 26.32 -8.24 3.79
N GLU A 243 25.58 -8.75 4.75
CA GLU A 243 24.14 -8.52 4.86
C GLU A 243 23.85 -7.17 5.48
N LEU A 244 24.70 -6.73 6.42
CA LEU A 244 24.58 -5.44 7.09
C LEU A 244 24.72 -4.29 6.10
N ASP A 245 25.69 -4.40 5.21
CA ASP A 245 26.06 -3.36 4.24
C ASP A 245 25.30 -3.50 2.91
N TYR A 246 24.37 -4.45 2.82
CA TYR A 246 23.58 -4.65 1.61
C TYR A 246 22.74 -3.41 1.31
N GLU A 247 22.81 -2.89 0.10
CA GLU A 247 22.11 -1.68 -0.32
C GLU A 247 20.61 -1.93 -0.63
N LEU A 248 19.72 -1.07 -0.13
CA LEU A 248 18.26 -1.16 -0.33
C LEU A 248 17.68 -0.19 -1.36
#